data_AF-A0A9D6EIZ0-F1
#
_entry.id   AF-A0A9D6EIZ0-F1
#
_cell.length_a   1.000
_cell.length_b   1.000
_cell.length_c   1.000
_cell.angle_alpha   90.00
_cell.angle_beta   90.00
_cell.angle_gamma   90.00
#
_symmetry.space_group_name_H-M   'P 1'
#
loop_
_entity.id
_entity.type
_entity.pdbx_description
1 polymer ?
#
loop_
_entity_poly.entity_id
_entity_poly.type
_entity_poly.pdbx_seq_one_letter_code
_entity_poly.pdbx_strand_id
1 'polypeptide(L)'
;MRWVIRWLLVGAVLGWAVWLFVRTVRQLPSPQNMPFEAWYGNWPGVLLVTALFTLFVLGFLRPRRRGEWRNAGLATAFFISLFSEMFGIPLTIYLLAPFLGLPPWAFGMNESHLWAFALDRLGLLPLHLGVSLVMVLSMGLIGIGVGLVAVGWATVYRGRGQLVTNGIYRHLRHPQYLGLILVVLGFNIQWPTLPTLLMAPVLIVMYVRLARREDEELATFFGGAFLDYAARTPAFLLWGRPALRLPERPAAAGRTATAPGGGSE
;
A
#
# COMPACT_ATOMS: atom_id res chain seq x y z
N MET A 1 -0.19 -23.03 19.66
CA MET A 1 -0.18 -22.01 20.74
C MET A 1 0.54 -20.69 20.35
N ARG A 2 1.79 -20.71 19.89
CA ARG A 2 2.59 -19.49 19.59
C ARG A 2 2.00 -18.57 18.51
N TRP A 3 1.25 -19.11 17.54
CA TRP A 3 0.64 -18.31 16.46
C TRP A 3 -0.58 -17.52 16.91
N VAL A 4 -1.45 -18.10 17.76
CA VAL A 4 -2.63 -17.44 18.33
C VAL A 4 -2.21 -16.27 19.22
N ILE A 5 -1.20 -16.48 20.07
CA ILE A 5 -0.64 -15.43 20.94
C ILE A 5 -0.06 -14.28 20.11
N ARG A 6 0.62 -14.57 18.99
CA ARG A 6 1.14 -13.55 18.06
C ARG A 6 0.03 -12.68 17.46
N TRP A 7 -1.08 -13.28 17.04
CA TRP A 7 -2.21 -12.53 16.47
C TRP A 7 -3.02 -11.78 17.51
N LEU A 8 -3.16 -12.31 18.74
CA LEU A 8 -3.75 -11.59 19.86
C LEU A 8 -2.92 -10.36 20.25
N LEU A 9 -1.59 -10.49 20.27
CA LEU A 9 -0.70 -9.36 20.53
C LEU A 9 -0.76 -8.31 19.42
N VAL A 10 -0.75 -8.72 18.14
CA VAL A 10 -0.91 -7.80 17.00
C VAL A 10 -2.28 -7.11 17.06
N GLY A 11 -3.34 -7.84 17.34
CA GLY A 11 -4.68 -7.30 17.51
C GLY A 11 -4.79 -6.32 18.68
N ALA A 12 -4.16 -6.63 19.82
CA ALA A 12 -4.11 -5.76 20.99
C ALA A 12 -3.30 -4.48 20.72
N VAL A 13 -2.16 -4.58 20.02
CA VAL A 13 -1.34 -3.42 19.63
C VAL A 13 -2.08 -2.54 18.62
N LEU A 14 -2.73 -3.13 17.61
CA LEU A 14 -3.54 -2.40 16.65
C LEU A 14 -4.75 -1.74 17.34
N GLY A 15 -5.44 -2.47 18.22
CA GLY A 15 -6.56 -1.95 19.00
C GLY A 15 -6.16 -0.80 19.92
N TRP A 16 -5.03 -0.93 20.62
CA TRP A 16 -4.48 0.12 21.46
C TRP A 16 -4.05 1.34 20.64
N ALA A 17 -3.43 1.14 19.49
CA ALA A 17 -2.98 2.22 18.63
C ALA A 17 -4.15 2.95 17.94
N VAL A 18 -5.19 2.23 17.53
CA VAL A 18 -6.46 2.81 17.07
C VAL A 18 -7.14 3.58 18.20
N TRP A 19 -7.19 3.02 19.41
CA TRP A 19 -7.74 3.72 20.58
C TRP A 19 -6.95 4.99 20.90
N LEU A 20 -5.61 4.93 20.86
CA LEU A 20 -4.73 6.07 21.09
C LEU A 20 -4.96 7.14 20.02
N PHE A 21 -5.00 6.75 18.75
CA PHE A 21 -5.30 7.64 17.63
C PHE A 21 -6.66 8.30 17.79
N VAL A 22 -7.72 7.52 18.05
CA VAL A 22 -9.09 8.04 18.27
C VAL A 22 -9.13 8.97 19.47
N ARG A 23 -8.44 8.63 20.56
CA ARG A 23 -8.34 9.49 21.74
C ARG A 23 -7.64 10.81 21.41
N THR A 24 -6.52 10.77 20.70
CA THR A 24 -5.79 11.96 20.26
C THR A 24 -6.68 12.82 19.36
N VAL A 25 -7.36 12.22 18.39
CA VAL A 25 -8.27 12.94 17.48
C VAL A 25 -9.47 13.55 18.22
N ARG A 26 -10.05 12.84 19.19
CA ARG A 26 -11.16 13.36 20.03
C ARG A 26 -10.77 14.51 20.93
N GLN A 27 -9.48 14.67 21.23
CA GLN A 27 -8.96 15.79 22.00
C GLN A 27 -8.64 17.01 21.12
N LEU A 28 -8.66 16.87 19.79
CA LEU A 28 -8.49 18.00 18.90
C LEU A 28 -9.74 18.89 18.91
N PRO A 29 -9.60 20.21 18.72
CA PRO A 29 -10.72 21.09 18.46
C PRO A 29 -11.60 20.57 17.32
N SER A 30 -12.87 21.02 17.27
CA SER A 30 -13.76 20.65 16.17
C SER A 30 -13.07 20.94 14.81
N PRO A 31 -13.23 20.07 13.79
CA PRO A 31 -12.50 20.19 12.51
C PRO A 31 -12.62 21.55 11.83
N GLN A 32 -13.70 22.28 12.11
CA GLN A 32 -14.03 23.59 11.53
C GLN A 32 -13.18 24.74 12.10
N ASN A 33 -12.54 24.57 13.26
CA ASN A 33 -11.81 25.62 13.98
C ASN A 33 -10.37 25.22 14.34
N MET A 34 -9.80 24.21 13.67
CA MET A 34 -8.46 23.73 13.98
C MET A 34 -7.40 24.70 13.43
N PRO A 35 -6.54 25.31 14.27
CA PRO A 35 -5.46 26.17 13.81
C PRO A 35 -4.52 25.43 12.87
N PHE A 36 -3.94 26.14 11.89
CA PHE A 36 -2.99 25.58 10.94
C PHE A 36 -1.83 24.88 11.66
N GLU A 37 -1.28 25.49 12.71
CA GLU A 37 -0.17 24.96 13.51
C GLU A 37 -0.58 23.75 14.35
N ALA A 38 -1.85 23.66 14.76
CA ALA A 38 -2.36 22.52 15.50
C ALA A 38 -2.47 21.28 14.60
N TRP A 39 -2.81 21.46 13.32
CA TRP A 39 -2.83 20.38 12.34
C TRP A 39 -1.42 20.05 11.84
N TYR A 40 -0.68 21.06 11.37
CA TYR A 40 0.68 20.98 10.81
C TYR A 40 1.82 21.16 11.83
N GLY A 41 1.59 20.67 13.04
CA GLY A 41 2.58 20.58 14.10
C GLY A 41 2.38 19.31 14.94
N ASN A 42 1.49 18.42 14.50
CA ASN A 42 1.07 17.24 15.20
C ASN A 42 2.08 16.08 15.02
N TRP A 43 3.30 16.31 15.50
CA TRP A 43 4.37 15.30 15.54
C TRP A 43 3.98 14.00 16.27
N PRO A 44 3.22 14.03 17.38
CA PRO A 44 2.69 12.79 17.95
C PRO A 44 1.85 11.98 16.96
N GLY A 45 1.00 12.65 16.17
CA GLY A 45 0.23 12.04 15.09
C GLY A 45 1.12 11.47 13.98
N VAL A 46 2.13 12.24 13.53
CA VAL A 46 3.13 11.78 12.55
C VAL A 46 3.78 10.48 13.03
N LEU A 47 4.33 10.48 14.25
CA LEU A 47 5.05 9.35 14.82
C LEU A 47 4.13 8.12 14.98
N LEU A 48 2.92 8.32 15.49
CA LEU A 48 1.96 7.24 15.70
C LEU A 48 1.56 6.57 14.38
N VAL A 49 1.07 7.35 13.42
CA VAL A 49 0.54 6.80 12.16
C VAL A 49 1.68 6.22 11.31
N THR A 50 2.83 6.88 11.29
CA THR A 50 4.03 6.37 10.62
C THR A 50 4.51 5.06 11.21
N ALA A 51 4.55 4.94 12.55
CA ALA A 51 4.94 3.69 13.21
C ALA A 51 3.96 2.57 12.88
N LEU A 52 2.64 2.85 12.92
CA LEU A 52 1.62 1.85 12.57
C LEU A 52 1.74 1.36 11.14
N PHE A 53 1.86 2.27 10.18
CA PHE A 53 2.02 1.90 8.77
C PHE A 53 3.34 1.20 8.51
N THR A 54 4.43 1.64 9.15
CA THR A 54 5.74 0.98 9.02
C THR A 54 5.69 -0.44 9.56
N LEU A 55 5.11 -0.65 10.74
CA LEU A 55 4.93 -1.98 11.32
C LEU A 55 4.05 -2.87 10.43
N PHE A 56 2.99 -2.32 9.85
CA PHE A 56 2.14 -3.01 8.89
C PHE A 56 2.94 -3.44 7.65
N VAL A 57 3.66 -2.50 7.01
CA VAL A 57 4.46 -2.75 5.80
C VAL A 57 5.56 -3.77 6.07
N LEU A 58 6.33 -3.62 7.15
CA LEU A 58 7.40 -4.56 7.50
C LEU A 58 6.86 -5.93 7.93
N GLY A 59 5.75 -5.96 8.66
CA GLY A 59 5.08 -7.19 9.08
C GLY A 59 4.49 -7.97 7.91
N PHE A 60 4.06 -7.27 6.86
CA PHE A 60 3.55 -7.84 5.62
C PHE A 60 4.67 -8.30 4.67
N LEU A 61 5.61 -7.42 4.34
CA LEU A 61 6.69 -7.72 3.39
C LEU A 61 7.73 -8.69 3.97
N ARG A 62 7.89 -8.74 5.30
CA ARG A 62 8.85 -9.59 6.03
C ARG A 62 10.21 -9.71 5.35
N PRO A 63 10.89 -8.58 5.08
CA PRO A 63 12.12 -8.59 4.32
C PRO A 63 13.21 -9.42 5.01
N ARG A 64 13.80 -10.35 4.27
CA ARG A 64 14.91 -11.22 4.69
C ARG A 64 16.19 -10.92 3.93
N ARG A 65 16.07 -10.57 2.64
CA ARG A 65 17.23 -10.31 1.76
C ARG A 65 17.45 -8.80 1.58
N ARG A 66 18.68 -8.38 1.28
CA ARG A 66 19.03 -6.96 1.05
C ARG A 66 18.10 -6.26 0.04
N GLY A 67 17.72 -6.96 -1.04
CA GLY A 67 16.79 -6.43 -2.04
C GLY A 67 15.37 -6.20 -1.51
N GLU A 68 14.89 -7.07 -0.63
CA GLU A 68 13.58 -6.95 0.02
C GLU A 68 13.58 -5.79 1.02
N TRP A 69 14.68 -5.60 1.75
CA TRP A 69 14.87 -4.43 2.63
C TRP A 69 14.84 -3.12 1.86
N ARG A 70 15.45 -3.07 0.66
CA ARG A 70 15.37 -1.88 -0.20
C ARG A 70 13.93 -1.58 -0.62
N ASN A 71 13.18 -2.60 -1.03
CA ASN A 71 11.78 -2.43 -1.44
C ASN A 71 10.89 -2.00 -0.27
N ALA A 72 11.07 -2.62 0.90
CA ALA A 72 10.39 -2.24 2.13
C ALA A 72 10.73 -0.81 2.53
N GLY A 73 12.01 -0.42 2.43
CA GLY A 73 12.47 0.95 2.70
C GLY A 73 11.81 2.00 1.82
N LEU A 74 11.67 1.74 0.52
CA LEU A 74 10.94 2.62 -0.41
C LEU A 74 9.47 2.77 -0.01
N ALA A 75 8.79 1.67 0.31
CA ALA A 75 7.40 1.68 0.74
C ALA A 75 7.23 2.43 2.07
N THR A 76 8.10 2.21 3.05
CA THR A 76 8.05 2.92 4.33
C THR A 76 8.38 4.40 4.17
N ALA A 77 9.35 4.76 3.32
CA ALA A 77 9.70 6.15 3.05
C ALA A 77 8.53 6.93 2.45
N PHE A 78 7.72 6.30 1.59
CA PHE A 78 6.51 6.89 1.06
C PHE A 78 5.52 7.26 2.17
N PHE A 79 5.24 6.32 3.09
CA PHE A 79 4.30 6.58 4.20
C PHE A 79 4.85 7.59 5.22
N ILE A 80 6.15 7.51 5.55
CA ILE A 80 6.82 8.52 6.39
C ILE A 80 6.64 9.90 5.76
N SER A 81 6.99 10.05 4.48
CA SER A 81 6.87 11.32 3.78
C SER A 81 5.43 11.82 3.72
N LEU A 82 4.47 10.94 3.43
CA LEU A 82 3.05 11.27 3.37
C LEU A 82 2.54 11.80 4.72
N PHE A 83 2.77 11.06 5.81
CA PHE A 83 2.27 11.44 7.12
C PHE A 83 3.01 12.64 7.72
N SER A 84 4.30 12.80 7.42
CA SER A 84 5.05 14.01 7.76
C SER A 84 4.49 15.24 7.05
N GLU A 85 4.10 15.15 5.78
CA GLU A 85 3.45 16.26 5.07
C GLU A 85 2.00 16.49 5.52
N MET A 86 1.29 15.45 5.93
CA MET A 86 -0.11 15.54 6.35
C MET A 86 -0.29 16.14 7.75
N PHE A 87 0.59 15.81 8.71
CA PHE A 87 0.44 16.22 10.11
C PHE A 87 1.65 16.98 10.68
N GLY A 88 2.77 16.99 9.95
CA GLY A 88 4.02 17.63 10.37
C GLY A 88 4.25 18.88 9.53
N ILE A 89 5.31 18.86 8.72
CA ILE A 89 5.72 20.00 7.89
C ILE A 89 5.14 19.83 6.48
N PRO A 90 4.13 20.63 6.07
CA PRO A 90 3.53 20.54 4.75
C PRO A 90 4.37 21.26 3.71
N LEU A 91 5.51 20.66 3.37
CA LEU A 91 6.43 21.19 2.36
C LEU A 91 5.71 21.51 1.05
N THR A 92 4.79 20.65 0.63
CA THR A 92 4.00 20.85 -0.58
C THR A 92 3.18 22.14 -0.51
N ILE A 93 2.53 22.42 0.63
CA ILE A 93 1.77 23.65 0.84
C ILE A 93 2.69 24.87 0.87
N TYR A 94 3.83 24.79 1.58
CA TYR A 94 4.79 25.90 1.64
C TYR A 94 5.35 26.26 0.27
N LEU A 95 5.55 25.27 -0.61
CA LEU A 95 5.98 25.52 -1.97
C LEU A 95 4.83 26.02 -2.85
N LEU A 96 3.63 25.46 -2.73
CA LEU A 96 2.50 25.76 -3.60
C LEU A 96 1.83 27.11 -3.30
N ALA A 97 1.66 27.45 -2.01
CA ALA A 97 0.88 28.62 -1.59
C ALA A 97 1.36 29.95 -2.20
N PRO A 98 2.68 30.25 -2.27
CA PRO A 98 3.18 31.46 -2.92
C PRO A 98 2.81 31.56 -4.41
N PHE A 99 2.84 30.44 -5.16
CA PHE A 99 2.45 30.43 -6.57
C PHE A 99 0.96 30.74 -6.79
N LEU A 100 0.14 30.47 -5.77
CA LEU A 100 -1.29 30.75 -5.79
C LEU A 100 -1.63 32.14 -5.24
N GLY A 101 -0.62 32.91 -4.77
CA GLY A 101 -0.83 34.19 -4.11
C GLY A 101 -1.57 34.05 -2.77
N LEU A 102 -1.50 32.87 -2.14
CA LEU A 102 -2.17 32.57 -0.88
C LEU A 102 -1.14 32.37 0.24
N PRO A 103 -1.48 32.73 1.48
CA PRO A 103 -0.65 32.36 2.61
C PRO A 103 -0.79 30.86 2.94
N PRO A 104 0.23 30.20 3.51
CA PRO A 104 0.16 28.77 3.86
C PRO A 104 -1.01 28.41 4.79
N TRP A 105 -1.35 29.28 5.75
CA TRP A 105 -2.46 29.07 6.68
C TRP A 105 -3.86 29.12 6.03
N ALA A 106 -3.95 29.46 4.74
CA ALA A 106 -5.19 29.28 3.97
C ALA A 106 -5.49 27.81 3.66
N PHE A 107 -4.51 26.91 3.82
CA PHE A 107 -4.68 25.48 3.59
C PHE A 107 -4.99 24.77 4.91
N GLY A 108 -6.25 24.84 5.36
CA GLY A 108 -6.74 24.08 6.51
C GLY A 108 -6.97 22.60 6.21
N MET A 109 -7.63 21.88 7.12
CA MET A 109 -7.89 20.43 6.99
C MET A 109 -8.59 20.07 5.66
N ASN A 110 -9.55 20.90 5.23
CA ASN A 110 -10.33 20.66 4.02
C ASN A 110 -9.59 21.16 2.77
N GLU A 111 -9.04 22.37 2.83
CA GLU A 111 -8.35 23.04 1.74
C GLU A 111 -7.05 22.32 1.35
N SER A 112 -6.48 21.54 2.27
CA SER A 112 -5.29 20.73 2.02
C SER A 112 -5.58 19.46 1.19
N HIS A 113 -6.85 19.11 0.98
CA HIS A 113 -7.22 18.15 -0.05
C HIS A 113 -7.08 18.84 -1.42
N LEU A 114 -5.86 18.91 -1.95
CA LEU A 114 -5.50 19.79 -3.07
C LEU A 114 -6.37 19.58 -4.32
N TRP A 115 -6.85 18.37 -4.59
CA TRP A 115 -7.81 18.11 -5.67
C TRP A 115 -9.16 18.78 -5.42
N ALA A 116 -9.70 18.68 -4.21
CA ALA A 116 -10.94 19.33 -3.82
C ALA A 116 -10.79 20.86 -3.87
N PHE A 117 -9.68 21.37 -3.35
CA PHE A 117 -9.34 22.78 -3.42
C PHE A 117 -9.24 23.28 -4.86
N ALA A 118 -8.55 22.54 -5.76
CA ALA A 118 -8.46 22.92 -7.16
C ALA A 118 -9.83 22.95 -7.85
N LEU A 119 -10.70 21.96 -7.60
CA LEU A 119 -12.05 21.93 -8.17
C LEU A 119 -12.91 23.10 -7.68
N ASP A 120 -12.79 23.48 -6.42
CA ASP A 120 -13.47 24.65 -5.83
C ASP A 120 -12.97 25.96 -6.44
N ARG A 121 -11.65 26.13 -6.57
CA ARG A 121 -11.03 27.32 -7.19
C ARG A 121 -11.39 27.48 -8.66
N LEU A 122 -11.65 26.38 -9.37
CA LEU A 122 -12.13 26.38 -10.75
C LEU A 122 -13.65 26.59 -10.87
N GLY A 123 -14.39 26.65 -9.76
CA GLY A 123 -15.84 26.78 -9.74
C GLY A 123 -16.58 25.51 -10.20
N LEU A 124 -15.90 24.35 -10.23
CA LEU A 124 -16.46 23.09 -10.71
C LEU A 124 -17.24 22.34 -9.63
N LEU A 125 -16.79 22.41 -8.38
CA LEU A 125 -17.42 21.71 -7.27
C LEU A 125 -17.12 22.43 -5.94
N PRO A 126 -18.13 22.71 -5.10
CA PRO A 126 -17.90 23.30 -3.78
C PRO A 126 -16.92 22.46 -2.95
N LEU A 127 -16.03 23.12 -2.21
CA LEU A 127 -14.95 22.48 -1.45
C LEU A 127 -15.41 21.26 -0.62
N HIS A 128 -16.51 21.39 0.14
CA HIS A 128 -17.01 20.32 0.99
C HIS A 128 -17.45 19.07 0.20
N LEU A 129 -18.05 19.26 -0.98
CA LEU A 129 -18.40 18.15 -1.88
C LEU A 129 -17.14 17.56 -2.54
N GLY A 130 -16.18 18.41 -2.92
CA GLY A 130 -14.88 17.96 -3.42
C GLY A 130 -14.13 17.10 -2.41
N VAL A 131 -14.05 17.54 -1.15
CA VAL A 131 -13.44 16.77 -0.06
C VAL A 131 -14.16 15.44 0.12
N SER A 132 -15.50 15.46 0.17
CA SER A 132 -16.30 14.23 0.30
C SER A 132 -16.04 13.25 -0.84
N LEU A 133 -15.98 13.74 -2.08
CA LEU A 133 -15.68 12.93 -3.26
C LEU A 133 -14.28 12.30 -3.19
N VAL A 134 -13.27 13.12 -2.91
CA VAL A 134 -11.87 12.68 -2.76
C VAL A 134 -11.73 11.64 -1.65
N MET A 135 -12.42 11.86 -0.51
CA MET A 135 -12.41 10.95 0.63
C MET A 135 -13.09 9.61 0.30
N VAL A 136 -14.28 9.63 -0.32
CA VAL A 136 -14.98 8.40 -0.69
C VAL A 136 -14.18 7.60 -1.71
N LEU A 137 -13.63 8.27 -2.74
CA LEU A 137 -12.82 7.62 -3.76
C LEU A 137 -11.55 7.01 -3.17
N SER A 138 -10.80 7.78 -2.39
CA SER A 138 -9.55 7.32 -1.77
C SER A 138 -9.78 6.18 -0.77
N MET A 139 -10.78 6.29 0.12
CA MET A 139 -11.14 5.24 1.07
C MET A 139 -11.62 3.98 0.35
N GLY A 140 -12.37 4.12 -0.75
CA GLY A 140 -12.75 3.00 -1.60
C GLY A 140 -11.53 2.27 -2.17
N LEU A 141 -10.58 3.01 -2.76
CA LEU A 141 -9.34 2.44 -3.30
C LEU A 141 -8.48 1.77 -2.22
N ILE A 142 -8.28 2.44 -1.08
CA ILE A 142 -7.50 1.90 0.04
C ILE A 142 -8.18 0.65 0.61
N GLY A 143 -9.49 0.69 0.82
CA GLY A 143 -10.27 -0.43 1.35
C GLY A 143 -10.23 -1.66 0.43
N ILE A 144 -10.45 -1.45 -0.88
CA ILE A 144 -10.29 -2.51 -1.88
C ILE A 144 -8.84 -3.02 -1.88
N GLY A 145 -7.85 -2.12 -1.84
CA GLY A 145 -6.44 -2.48 -1.87
C GLY A 145 -6.01 -3.33 -0.67
N VAL A 146 -6.38 -2.92 0.54
CA VAL A 146 -6.16 -3.69 1.78
C VAL A 146 -6.89 -5.03 1.72
N GLY A 147 -8.13 -5.06 1.20
CA GLY A 147 -8.89 -6.28 0.99
C GLY A 147 -8.18 -7.28 0.06
N LEU A 148 -7.67 -6.81 -1.09
CA LEU A 148 -6.90 -7.62 -2.03
C LEU A 148 -5.62 -8.18 -1.41
N VAL A 149 -4.90 -7.36 -0.65
CA VAL A 149 -3.70 -7.77 0.09
C VAL A 149 -4.04 -8.87 1.10
N ALA A 150 -5.07 -8.66 1.92
CA ALA A 150 -5.48 -9.60 2.95
C ALA A 150 -5.95 -10.95 2.36
N VAL A 151 -6.82 -10.90 1.34
CA VAL A 151 -7.35 -12.10 0.67
C VAL A 151 -6.23 -12.84 -0.06
N GLY A 152 -5.36 -12.12 -0.78
CA GLY A 152 -4.22 -12.72 -1.48
C GLY A 152 -3.30 -13.46 -0.51
N TRP A 153 -2.90 -12.79 0.58
CA TRP A 153 -2.03 -13.39 1.59
C TRP A 153 -2.65 -14.62 2.27
N ALA A 154 -3.92 -14.52 2.69
CA ALA A 154 -4.63 -15.66 3.30
C ALA A 154 -4.74 -16.85 2.35
N THR A 155 -4.92 -16.59 1.05
CA THR A 155 -5.07 -17.61 0.02
C THR A 155 -3.75 -18.34 -0.25
N VAL A 156 -2.64 -17.60 -0.41
CA VAL A 156 -1.30 -18.19 -0.58
C VAL A 156 -0.88 -18.97 0.66
N TYR A 157 -1.12 -18.44 1.85
CA TYR A 157 -0.79 -19.12 3.10
C TYR A 157 -1.53 -20.45 3.27
N ARG A 158 -2.81 -20.50 2.90
CA ARG A 158 -3.61 -21.75 2.90
C ARG A 158 -3.18 -22.75 1.84
N GLY A 159 -2.56 -22.28 0.74
CA GLY A 159 -2.03 -23.13 -0.33
C GLY A 159 -0.87 -24.02 0.09
N ARG A 160 -0.27 -23.81 1.28
CA ARG A 160 0.81 -24.65 1.85
C ARG A 160 1.96 -24.97 0.87
N GLY A 161 2.32 -23.99 0.03
CA GLY A 161 3.39 -24.15 -0.97
C GLY A 161 2.98 -24.81 -2.28
N GLN A 162 1.69 -25.09 -2.49
CA GLN A 162 1.16 -25.49 -3.79
C GLN A 162 0.79 -24.27 -4.63
N LEU A 163 0.76 -24.45 -5.95
CA LEU A 163 0.30 -23.42 -6.88
C LEU A 163 -1.19 -23.15 -6.67
N VAL A 164 -1.53 -21.91 -6.32
CA VAL A 164 -2.92 -21.50 -6.09
C VAL A 164 -3.49 -20.80 -7.32
N THR A 165 -4.53 -21.37 -7.91
CA THR A 165 -5.18 -20.87 -9.14
C THR A 165 -6.68 -20.58 -8.98
N ASN A 166 -7.19 -20.69 -7.75
CA ASN A 166 -8.62 -20.61 -7.44
C ASN A 166 -9.01 -19.30 -6.75
N GLY A 167 -10.31 -19.04 -6.64
CA GLY A 167 -10.83 -17.82 -6.03
C GLY A 167 -10.38 -16.57 -6.79
N ILE A 168 -9.76 -15.61 -6.09
CA ILE A 168 -9.27 -14.37 -6.70
C ILE A 168 -8.13 -14.63 -7.71
N TYR A 169 -7.32 -15.66 -7.47
CA TYR A 169 -6.24 -16.07 -8.37
C TYR A 169 -6.74 -16.63 -9.69
N ARG A 170 -8.02 -17.00 -9.82
CA ARG A 170 -8.59 -17.36 -11.13
C ARG A 170 -8.60 -16.15 -12.08
N HIS A 171 -8.77 -14.95 -11.52
CA HIS A 171 -8.98 -13.72 -12.27
C HIS A 171 -7.71 -12.89 -12.46
N LEU A 172 -6.79 -12.93 -11.49
CA LEU A 172 -5.55 -12.16 -11.55
C LEU A 172 -4.44 -12.84 -10.76
N ARG A 173 -3.22 -12.91 -11.33
CA ARG A 173 -2.09 -13.61 -10.69
C ARG A 173 -1.52 -12.88 -9.47
N HIS A 174 -1.66 -11.55 -9.43
CA HIS A 174 -0.96 -10.69 -8.48
C HIS A 174 -1.88 -9.77 -7.66
N PRO A 175 -2.85 -10.32 -6.89
CA PRO A 175 -3.82 -9.51 -6.14
C PRO A 175 -3.17 -8.65 -5.08
N GLN A 176 -2.13 -9.14 -4.40
CA GLN A 176 -1.44 -8.36 -3.38
C GLN A 176 -0.77 -7.12 -3.96
N TYR A 177 -0.03 -7.26 -5.06
CA TYR A 177 0.64 -6.12 -5.68
C TYR A 177 -0.35 -5.11 -6.25
N LEU A 178 -1.46 -5.57 -6.84
CA LEU A 178 -2.55 -4.67 -7.23
C LEU A 178 -3.10 -3.92 -6.02
N GLY A 179 -3.31 -4.62 -4.91
CA GLY A 179 -3.79 -4.00 -3.68
C GLY A 179 -2.83 -2.94 -3.12
N LEU A 180 -1.52 -3.21 -3.12
CA LEU A 180 -0.50 -2.22 -2.72
C LEU A 180 -0.50 -0.99 -3.63
N ILE A 181 -0.66 -1.18 -4.94
CA ILE A 181 -0.78 -0.09 -5.91
C ILE A 181 -2.03 0.76 -5.63
N LEU A 182 -3.18 0.13 -5.38
CA LEU A 182 -4.42 0.84 -5.05
C LEU A 182 -4.30 1.64 -3.74
N VAL A 183 -3.60 1.12 -2.73
CA VAL A 183 -3.32 1.86 -1.49
C VAL A 183 -2.47 3.10 -1.77
N VAL A 184 -1.39 2.98 -2.54
CA VAL A 184 -0.54 4.12 -2.93
C VAL A 184 -1.33 5.18 -3.69
N LEU A 185 -2.17 4.74 -4.65
CA LEU A 185 -3.00 5.65 -5.44
C LEU A 185 -4.09 6.32 -4.59
N GLY A 186 -4.76 5.57 -3.72
CA GLY A 186 -5.78 6.09 -2.84
C GLY A 186 -5.23 7.18 -1.92
N PHE A 187 -4.05 6.98 -1.33
CA PHE A 187 -3.40 8.01 -0.53
C PHE A 187 -2.98 9.25 -1.33
N ASN A 188 -2.50 9.09 -2.58
CA ASN A 188 -2.19 10.24 -3.45
C ASN A 188 -3.45 10.99 -3.91
N ILE A 189 -4.59 10.30 -4.04
CA ILE A 189 -5.87 10.96 -4.31
C ILE A 189 -6.31 11.74 -3.06
N GLN A 190 -6.19 11.14 -1.88
CA GLN A 190 -6.60 11.78 -0.64
C GLN A 190 -5.76 13.02 -0.31
N TRP A 191 -4.44 12.87 -0.34
CA TRP A 191 -3.49 13.85 0.14
C TRP A 191 -2.24 13.86 -0.76
N PRO A 192 -2.35 14.41 -1.99
CA PRO A 192 -1.21 14.47 -2.90
C PRO A 192 -0.13 15.40 -2.36
N THR A 193 1.11 14.90 -2.27
CA THR A 193 2.27 15.71 -1.90
C THR A 193 3.34 15.61 -2.98
N LEU A 194 4.16 16.65 -3.15
CA LEU A 194 5.24 16.63 -4.15
C LEU A 194 6.15 15.40 -4.01
N PRO A 195 6.65 15.03 -2.82
CA PRO A 195 7.44 13.81 -2.68
C PRO A 195 6.65 12.54 -3.00
N THR A 196 5.41 12.42 -2.54
CA THR A 196 4.61 11.19 -2.74
C THR A 196 4.22 11.01 -4.21
N LEU A 197 3.93 12.08 -4.93
CA LEU A 197 3.67 12.07 -6.37
C LEU A 197 4.91 11.64 -7.17
N LEU A 198 6.12 11.99 -6.71
CA LEU A 198 7.37 11.53 -7.32
C LEU A 198 7.68 10.07 -6.97
N MET A 199 7.40 9.65 -5.74
CA MET A 199 7.67 8.29 -5.26
C MET A 199 6.64 7.26 -5.75
N ALA A 200 5.38 7.65 -5.94
CA ALA A 200 4.30 6.78 -6.39
C ALA A 200 4.64 6.03 -7.70
N PRO A 201 5.06 6.65 -8.80
CA PRO A 201 5.43 5.93 -10.02
C PRO A 201 6.62 4.98 -9.79
N VAL A 202 7.59 5.36 -8.95
CA VAL A 202 8.71 4.49 -8.57
C VAL A 202 8.22 3.24 -7.85
N LEU A 203 7.31 3.38 -6.88
CA LEU A 203 6.69 2.27 -6.17
C LEU A 203 5.84 1.38 -7.08
N ILE A 204 5.04 1.97 -7.97
CA ILE A 204 4.23 1.22 -8.92
C ILE A 204 5.13 0.38 -9.83
N VAL A 205 6.17 0.97 -10.41
CA VAL A 205 7.15 0.24 -11.24
C VAL A 205 7.86 -0.84 -10.43
N MET A 206 8.21 -0.56 -9.17
CA MET A 206 8.82 -1.55 -8.27
C MET A 206 7.88 -2.75 -8.05
N TYR A 207 6.60 -2.53 -7.73
CA TYR A 207 5.63 -3.62 -7.52
C TYR A 207 5.37 -4.42 -8.79
N VAL A 208 5.29 -3.76 -9.96
CA VAL A 208 5.18 -4.46 -11.24
C VAL A 208 6.41 -5.32 -11.53
N ARG A 209 7.63 -4.82 -11.24
CA ARG A 209 8.86 -5.61 -11.38
C ARG A 209 8.90 -6.79 -10.41
N LEU A 210 8.40 -6.62 -9.19
CA LEU A 210 8.35 -7.67 -8.20
C LEU A 210 7.38 -8.79 -8.62
N ALA A 211 6.20 -8.42 -9.13
CA ALA A 211 5.25 -9.37 -9.72
C ALA A 211 5.84 -10.18 -10.87
N ARG A 212 6.63 -9.55 -11.75
CA ARG A 212 7.32 -10.25 -12.84
C ARG A 212 8.37 -11.25 -12.35
N ARG A 213 9.16 -10.87 -11.35
CA ARG A 213 10.13 -11.78 -10.72
C ARG A 213 9.45 -12.96 -10.05
N GLU A 214 8.32 -12.72 -9.40
CA GLU A 214 7.52 -13.79 -8.82
C GLU A 214 6.98 -14.75 -9.89
N ASP A 215 6.52 -14.25 -11.06
CA ASP A 215 6.17 -15.11 -12.19
C ASP A 215 7.36 -15.96 -12.68
N GLU A 216 8.58 -15.40 -12.75
CA GLU A 216 9.80 -16.13 -13.14
C GLU A 216 10.18 -17.22 -12.12
N GLU A 217 10.09 -16.90 -10.83
CA GLU A 217 10.32 -17.85 -9.74
C GLU A 217 9.27 -18.98 -9.78
N LEU A 218 7.99 -18.65 -9.91
CA LEU A 218 6.91 -19.63 -10.02
C LEU A 218 7.03 -20.51 -11.27
N ALA A 219 7.47 -19.97 -12.40
CA ALA A 219 7.77 -20.75 -13.60
C ALA A 219 8.92 -21.73 -13.37
N THR A 220 9.93 -21.33 -12.60
CA THR A 220 11.06 -22.19 -12.24
C THR A 220 10.63 -23.33 -11.29
N PHE A 221 9.78 -23.03 -10.29
CA PHE A 221 9.34 -24.00 -9.29
C PHE A 221 8.24 -24.96 -9.79
N PHE A 222 7.23 -24.44 -10.50
CA PHE A 222 6.04 -25.20 -10.90
C PHE A 222 6.03 -25.57 -12.40
N GLY A 223 6.97 -25.06 -13.19
CA GLY A 223 7.14 -25.42 -14.60
C GLY A 223 5.87 -25.23 -15.43
N GLY A 224 5.51 -26.27 -16.20
CA GLY A 224 4.37 -26.25 -17.12
C GLY A 224 3.04 -25.91 -16.46
N ALA A 225 2.80 -26.35 -15.21
CA ALA A 225 1.55 -26.06 -14.50
C ALA A 225 1.34 -24.56 -14.29
N PHE A 226 2.41 -23.81 -13.98
CA PHE A 226 2.35 -22.36 -13.86
C PHE A 226 2.18 -21.68 -15.22
N LEU A 227 2.85 -22.18 -16.27
CA LEU A 227 2.71 -21.61 -17.61
C LEU A 227 1.29 -21.75 -18.15
N ASP A 228 0.65 -22.91 -17.96
CA ASP A 228 -0.74 -23.13 -18.36
C ASP A 228 -1.71 -22.22 -17.59
N TYR A 229 -1.42 -21.97 -16.32
CA TYR A 229 -2.14 -20.99 -15.51
C TYR A 229 -1.91 -19.56 -16.03
N ALA A 230 -0.67 -19.18 -16.28
CA ALA A 230 -0.29 -17.86 -16.75
C ALA A 230 -0.80 -17.53 -18.16
N ALA A 231 -1.04 -18.54 -19.00
CA ALA A 231 -1.68 -18.37 -20.30
C ALA A 231 -3.16 -17.97 -20.20
N ARG A 232 -3.84 -18.41 -19.14
CA ARG A 232 -5.30 -18.22 -18.95
C ARG A 232 -5.65 -17.05 -18.04
N THR A 233 -4.76 -16.71 -17.10
CA THR A 233 -5.01 -15.66 -16.09
C THR A 233 -4.05 -14.49 -16.27
N PRO A 234 -4.52 -13.23 -16.41
CA PRO A 234 -3.64 -12.07 -16.57
C PRO A 234 -2.82 -11.75 -15.31
N ALA A 235 -1.67 -11.09 -15.49
CA ALA A 235 -0.86 -10.61 -14.36
C ALA A 235 -1.59 -9.52 -13.55
N PHE A 236 -2.15 -8.54 -14.26
CA PHE A 236 -2.97 -7.45 -13.73
C PHE A 236 -4.17 -7.19 -14.64
N LEU A 237 -5.21 -6.54 -14.11
CA LEU A 237 -6.46 -6.25 -14.84
C LEU A 237 -6.26 -5.47 -16.16
N LEU A 238 -5.17 -4.70 -16.27
CA LEU A 238 -4.90 -3.77 -17.37
C LEU A 238 -3.58 -4.01 -18.13
N TRP A 239 -2.75 -4.98 -17.73
CA TRP A 239 -1.46 -5.22 -18.36
C TRP A 239 -1.43 -6.59 -19.05
N GLY A 240 -1.20 -6.55 -20.37
CA GLY A 240 -1.25 -7.70 -21.28
C GLY A 240 -0.31 -8.84 -20.89
N ARG A 241 -0.67 -10.05 -21.34
CA ARG A 241 0.03 -11.32 -21.10
C ARG A 241 1.49 -11.22 -21.54
N PRO A 242 2.48 -11.11 -20.63
CA PRO A 242 3.87 -11.23 -21.05
C PRO A 242 4.06 -12.66 -21.55
N ALA A 243 4.68 -12.84 -22.73
CA ALA A 243 5.10 -14.15 -23.19
C ALA A 243 6.24 -14.63 -22.27
N LEU A 244 5.90 -15.39 -21.23
CA LEU A 244 6.87 -16.08 -20.39
C LEU A 244 7.58 -17.11 -21.26
N ARG A 245 8.87 -16.90 -21.54
CA ARG A 245 9.73 -17.90 -22.20
C ARG A 245 10.32 -18.80 -21.13
N LEU A 246 10.26 -20.11 -21.37
CA LEU A 246 10.99 -21.09 -20.56
C LEU A 246 12.50 -20.77 -20.62
N PRO A 247 13.24 -20.84 -19.50
CA PRO A 247 14.65 -21.16 -19.58
C PRO A 247 14.77 -22.52 -20.27
N GLU A 248 15.66 -22.66 -21.24
CA GLU A 248 15.89 -23.93 -21.92
C GLU A 248 16.11 -25.04 -20.88
N ARG A 249 15.31 -26.11 -20.97
CA ARG A 249 15.40 -27.26 -20.05
C ARG A 249 16.83 -27.82 -20.11
N PRO A 250 17.56 -27.94 -18.98
CA PRO A 250 18.54 -29.01 -18.87
C PRO A 250 17.77 -30.33 -18.98
N ALA A 251 18.27 -31.25 -19.80
CA ALA A 251 17.66 -32.55 -20.04
C ALA A 251 17.26 -33.24 -18.72
N ALA A 252 16.07 -33.85 -18.74
CA ALA A 252 15.40 -34.44 -17.59
C ALA A 252 16.32 -35.36 -16.77
N ALA A 253 16.50 -35.04 -15.49
CA ALA A 253 16.85 -36.02 -14.47
C ALA A 253 15.65 -36.13 -13.54
N GLY A 254 14.82 -37.16 -13.76
CA GLY A 254 13.63 -37.42 -12.97
C GLY A 254 13.96 -37.56 -11.49
N ARG A 255 13.45 -36.66 -10.66
CA ARG A 255 13.31 -36.86 -9.21
C ARG A 255 12.04 -36.16 -8.74
N THR A 256 11.15 -36.92 -8.13
CA THR A 256 10.02 -36.44 -7.32
C THR A 256 10.55 -35.50 -6.24
N ALA A 257 10.30 -34.19 -6.38
CA ALA A 257 10.69 -33.21 -5.37
C ALA A 257 9.58 -33.09 -4.32
N THR A 258 9.75 -33.77 -3.19
CA THR A 258 9.05 -33.46 -1.95
C THR A 258 9.67 -32.21 -1.32
N ALA A 259 8.83 -31.28 -0.85
CA ALA A 259 9.28 -30.11 -0.10
C ALA A 259 10.01 -30.54 1.20
N PRO A 260 11.02 -29.79 1.68
CA PRO A 260 11.74 -30.18 2.89
C PRO A 260 10.81 -30.07 4.10
N GLY A 261 10.46 -31.25 4.65
CA GLY A 261 9.78 -31.42 5.92
C GLY A 261 10.69 -31.04 7.09
N GLY A 262 10.06 -30.56 8.15
CA GLY A 262 10.74 -30.09 9.36
C GLY A 262 11.52 -31.19 10.08
N GLY A 263 12.70 -30.80 10.56
CA GLY A 263 13.39 -31.48 11.65
C GLY A 263 12.97 -30.83 12.97
N SER A 264 12.26 -31.60 13.77
CA SER A 264 12.26 -31.49 15.22
C SER A 264 13.59 -32.02 15.75
N GLU A 265 14.38 -31.17 16.40
CA GLU A 265 15.04 -31.41 17.68
C GLU A 265 15.08 -30.09 18.44
#